data_AF-A0AAD4KV04-F1
#
_entry.id   AF-A0AAD4KV04-F1
#
_cell.length_a   1.000
_cell.length_b   1.000
_cell.length_c   1.000
_cell.angle_alpha   90.00
_cell.angle_beta   90.00
_cell.angle_gamma   90.00
#
_symmetry.space_group_name_H-M   'P 1'
#
loop_
_entity.id
_entity.type
_entity.pdbx_description
1 polymer ?
#
loop_
_entity_poly.entity_id
_entity_poly.type
_entity_poly.pdbx_seq_one_letter_code
_entity_poly.pdbx_strand_id
1 'polypeptide(L)'
;MIIGGQEYEGNLFSLFQSNVTTSDKLATYISSIFYPTASVETIQTPVKTCSSSASDSSPYHTGFFNELNPGFKLLASVVGDLLFTLTWRTFLQSALAAHPCMPAWSYLSSYDYGTPVLGTLDSSDMMQVFNGILPNYAAKSM
;
A
#
# COMPACT_ATOMS: atom_id res chain seq x y z
N MET A 1 2.27 -17.21 13.40
CA MET A 1 2.01 -15.76 13.19
C MET A 1 1.15 -15.58 11.95
N ILE A 2 0.19 -14.66 11.96
CA ILE A 2 -0.56 -14.25 10.77
C ILE A 2 -0.24 -12.77 10.54
N ILE A 3 0.14 -12.40 9.31
CA ILE A 3 0.43 -11.02 8.93
C ILE A 3 -0.12 -10.71 7.54
N GLY A 4 -0.82 -9.62 7.38
CA GLY A 4 -1.34 -9.21 6.09
C GLY A 4 -1.89 -7.81 6.18
N GLY A 5 -2.51 -7.39 5.09
CA GLY A 5 -3.18 -6.11 5.03
C GLY A 5 -4.03 -5.98 3.78
N GLN A 6 -4.37 -4.74 3.47
CA GLN A 6 -5.31 -4.38 2.43
C GLN A 6 -4.57 -4.15 1.11
N GLU A 7 -5.22 -4.42 -0.02
CA GLU A 7 -4.58 -4.30 -1.33
C GLU A 7 -4.16 -2.85 -1.63
N TYR A 8 -4.85 -1.86 -1.05
CA TYR A 8 -4.64 -0.45 -1.36
C TYR A 8 -4.35 0.45 -0.15
N GLU A 9 -3.44 0.00 0.72
CA GLU A 9 -3.08 0.70 1.97
C GLU A 9 -2.73 2.19 1.77
N GLY A 10 -2.05 2.53 0.68
CA GLY A 10 -1.57 3.89 0.44
C GLY A 10 -2.62 4.90 -0.06
N ASN A 11 -3.80 4.45 -0.48
CA ASN A 11 -4.78 5.31 -1.14
C ASN A 11 -5.30 6.42 -0.23
N LEU A 12 -5.64 6.09 1.02
CA LEU A 12 -6.17 7.05 1.99
C LEU A 12 -5.14 8.15 2.30
N PHE A 13 -3.88 7.76 2.49
CA PHE A 13 -2.80 8.67 2.85
C PHE A 13 -2.39 9.62 1.71
N SER A 14 -2.74 9.27 0.46
CA SER A 14 -2.34 9.98 -0.76
C SER A 14 -3.36 10.99 -1.26
N LEU A 15 -4.52 11.09 -0.60
CA LEU A 15 -5.61 12.00 -1.00
C LEU A 15 -5.22 13.48 -0.90
N PHE A 16 -4.23 13.82 -0.07
CA PHE A 16 -4.00 15.20 0.37
C PHE A 16 -2.77 15.85 -0.29
N GLN A 17 -1.99 15.11 -1.07
CA GLN A 17 -0.73 15.56 -1.68
C GLN A 17 -0.90 15.80 -3.19
N SER A 18 -1.93 16.56 -3.56
CA SER A 18 -2.26 16.88 -4.97
C SER A 18 -1.14 17.60 -5.74
N ASN A 19 -0.13 18.13 -5.05
CA ASN A 19 1.03 18.77 -5.65
C ASN A 19 2.14 17.80 -6.08
N VAL A 20 2.09 16.52 -5.63
CA VAL A 20 3.08 15.48 -5.92
C VAL A 20 2.73 14.75 -7.22
N THR A 21 3.05 15.39 -8.34
CA THR A 21 2.54 15.00 -9.66
C THR A 21 3.51 14.25 -10.57
N THR A 22 4.75 14.05 -10.12
CA THR A 22 5.81 13.42 -10.92
C THR A 22 6.67 12.52 -10.02
N SER A 23 7.36 11.55 -10.61
CA SER A 23 8.28 10.67 -9.88
C SER A 23 9.38 11.44 -9.14
N ASP A 24 9.88 12.55 -9.71
CA ASP A 24 10.89 13.38 -9.04
C ASP A 24 10.31 14.10 -7.81
N LYS A 25 9.12 14.69 -7.95
CA LYS A 25 8.42 15.29 -6.79
C LYS A 25 8.07 14.24 -5.74
N LEU A 26 7.73 13.02 -6.16
CA LEU A 26 7.47 11.91 -5.27
C LEU A 26 8.72 11.52 -4.48
N ALA A 27 9.87 11.43 -5.14
CA ALA A 27 11.14 11.17 -4.45
C ALA A 27 11.50 12.28 -3.45
N THR A 28 11.29 13.56 -3.82
CA THR A 28 11.45 14.69 -2.89
C THR A 28 10.48 14.62 -1.71
N TYR A 29 9.22 14.25 -1.96
CA TYR A 29 8.21 14.09 -0.92
C TYR A 29 8.61 12.98 0.06
N ILE A 30 9.05 11.82 -0.46
CA ILE A 30 9.45 10.69 0.37
C ILE A 30 10.69 11.00 1.21
N SER A 31 11.70 11.62 0.59
CA SER A 31 12.90 12.06 1.31
C SER A 31 12.55 13.10 2.39
N SER A 32 11.68 14.06 2.12
CA SER A 32 11.38 15.11 3.10
C SER A 32 10.50 14.65 4.27
N ILE A 33 9.56 13.72 4.05
CA ILE A 33 8.58 13.31 5.07
C ILE A 33 8.96 12.00 5.75
N PHE A 34 9.34 10.97 4.99
CA PHE A 34 9.53 9.62 5.53
C PHE A 34 11.00 9.32 5.85
N TYR A 35 11.94 9.82 5.03
CA TYR A 35 13.37 9.55 5.20
C TYR A 35 14.20 10.84 5.15
N PRO A 36 14.08 11.74 6.14
CA PRO A 36 14.77 13.04 6.15
C PRO A 36 16.30 12.94 6.16
N THR A 37 16.84 11.76 6.46
CA THR A 37 18.28 11.47 6.43
C THR A 37 18.75 10.86 5.10
N ALA A 38 17.84 10.43 4.22
CA ALA A 38 18.17 9.87 2.91
C ALA A 38 18.15 10.97 1.85
N SER A 39 19.19 10.98 1.00
CA SER A 39 19.24 11.94 -0.11
C SER A 39 18.13 11.64 -1.13
N VAL A 40 17.69 12.67 -1.85
CA VAL A 40 16.65 12.52 -2.89
C VAL A 40 17.11 11.54 -3.98
N GLU A 41 18.40 11.54 -4.32
CA GLU A 41 18.99 10.64 -5.32
C GLU A 41 18.89 9.17 -4.89
N THR A 42 19.06 8.91 -3.59
CA THR A 42 18.91 7.57 -3.01
C THR A 42 17.48 7.07 -3.14
N ILE A 43 16.50 7.96 -2.93
CA ILE A 43 15.06 7.66 -3.04
C ILE A 43 14.58 7.60 -4.49
N GLN A 44 15.17 8.38 -5.40
CA GLN A 44 14.79 8.37 -6.81
C GLN A 44 14.96 7.00 -7.45
N THR A 45 15.99 6.25 -7.06
CA THR A 45 16.26 4.92 -7.61
C THR A 45 15.07 3.96 -7.39
N PRO A 46 14.61 3.70 -6.15
CA PRO A 46 13.46 2.83 -5.93
C PRO A 46 12.17 3.40 -6.52
N VAL A 47 11.92 4.71 -6.45
CA VAL A 47 10.72 5.33 -7.08
C VAL A 47 10.67 5.09 -8.59
N LYS A 48 11.82 5.10 -9.27
CA LYS A 48 11.93 4.82 -10.71
C LYS A 48 11.81 3.34 -11.08
N THR A 49 11.91 2.43 -10.11
CA THR A 49 11.63 1.00 -10.36
C THR A 49 10.13 0.72 -10.46
N CYS A 50 9.29 1.57 -9.88
CA CYS A 50 7.85 1.50 -10.06
C CYS A 50 7.47 1.92 -11.48
N SER A 51 6.46 1.25 -12.06
CA SER A 51 5.92 1.64 -13.36
C SER A 51 5.41 3.08 -13.31
N SER A 52 5.76 3.89 -14.31
CA SER A 52 5.20 5.23 -14.46
C SER A 52 3.77 5.22 -15.02
N SER A 53 3.25 4.05 -15.41
CA SER A 53 1.89 3.92 -15.91
C SER A 53 0.88 3.88 -14.75
N ALA A 54 -0.12 4.75 -14.83
CA ALA A 54 -1.25 4.76 -13.90
C ALA A 54 -2.05 3.44 -13.92
N SER A 55 -1.98 2.66 -15.01
CA SER A 55 -2.62 1.33 -15.10
C SER A 55 -2.06 0.31 -14.11
N ASP A 56 -0.79 0.46 -13.75
CA ASP A 56 -0.03 -0.50 -12.96
C ASP A 56 0.07 -0.08 -11.48
N SER A 57 -0.66 0.98 -11.12
CA SER A 57 -0.58 1.66 -9.83
C SER A 57 -1.89 1.53 -9.06
N SER A 58 -1.82 1.68 -7.73
CA SER A 58 -2.94 1.65 -6.78
C SER A 58 -3.97 2.76 -7.04
N PRO A 59 -5.30 2.50 -7.09
CA PRO A 59 -5.92 1.18 -6.99
C PRO A 59 -5.53 0.26 -8.16
N TYR A 60 -4.93 -0.88 -7.84
CA TYR A 60 -4.42 -1.84 -8.81
C TYR A 60 -5.56 -2.46 -9.61
N HIS A 61 -5.24 -2.95 -10.81
CA HIS A 61 -6.20 -3.58 -11.72
C HIS A 61 -7.39 -2.69 -12.15
N THR A 62 -7.37 -1.39 -11.85
CA THR A 62 -8.42 -0.43 -12.28
C THR A 62 -8.06 0.32 -13.57
N GLY A 63 -6.99 -0.07 -14.26
CA GLY A 63 -6.52 0.62 -15.47
C GLY A 63 -6.26 2.10 -15.20
N PHE A 64 -6.71 2.99 -16.09
CA PHE A 64 -6.55 4.44 -15.92
C PHE A 64 -7.62 5.09 -15.03
N PHE A 65 -8.57 4.32 -14.49
CA PHE A 65 -9.57 4.86 -13.57
C PHE A 65 -8.97 5.14 -12.20
N ASN A 66 -9.64 6.00 -11.43
CA ASN A 66 -9.28 6.42 -10.06
C ASN A 66 -8.01 7.29 -9.96
N GLU A 67 -7.52 7.84 -11.06
CA GLU A 67 -6.47 8.87 -11.06
C GLU A 67 -7.07 10.24 -10.67
N LEU A 68 -7.06 10.57 -9.37
CA LEU A 68 -7.65 11.84 -8.87
C LEU A 68 -6.97 13.09 -9.43
N ASN A 69 -5.65 13.02 -9.55
CA ASN A 69 -4.76 14.04 -10.10
C ASN A 69 -3.55 13.33 -10.69
N PRO A 70 -2.82 13.94 -11.65
CA PRO A 70 -1.68 13.30 -12.27
C PRO A 70 -0.65 12.86 -11.21
N GLY A 71 -0.32 11.58 -11.16
CA GLY A 71 0.64 11.00 -10.22
C GLY A 71 0.00 10.43 -8.94
N PHE A 72 -1.31 10.61 -8.72
CA PHE A 72 -2.00 10.12 -7.54
C PHE A 72 -1.81 8.62 -7.35
N LYS A 73 -2.04 7.82 -8.39
CA LYS A 73 -1.96 6.36 -8.25
C LYS A 73 -0.54 5.89 -7.98
N LEU A 74 0.45 6.51 -8.62
CA LEU A 74 1.86 6.22 -8.36
C LEU A 74 2.24 6.56 -6.90
N LEU A 75 1.85 7.75 -6.43
CA LEU A 75 2.03 8.17 -5.04
C LEU A 75 1.41 7.14 -4.09
N ALA A 76 0.16 6.75 -4.31
CA ALA A 76 -0.54 5.78 -3.48
C ALA A 76 0.13 4.41 -3.47
N SER A 77 0.62 3.94 -4.62
CA SER A 77 1.36 2.67 -4.71
C SER A 77 2.62 2.72 -3.86
N VAL A 78 3.44 3.75 -4.06
CA VAL A 78 4.72 3.87 -3.38
C VAL A 78 4.55 4.07 -1.88
N VAL A 79 3.60 4.92 -1.46
CA VAL A 79 3.30 5.15 -0.04
C VAL A 79 2.79 3.87 0.63
N GLY A 80 1.87 3.14 -0.01
CA GLY A 80 1.34 1.88 0.51
C GLY A 80 2.43 0.81 0.63
N ASP A 81 3.26 0.66 -0.39
CA ASP A 81 4.37 -0.29 -0.39
C ASP A 81 5.41 0.04 0.69
N LEU A 82 5.77 1.31 0.81
CA LEU A 82 6.77 1.77 1.76
C LEU A 82 6.33 1.53 3.20
N LEU A 83 5.12 1.97 3.54
CA LEU A 83 4.64 1.95 4.93
C LEU A 83 4.17 0.57 5.37
N PHE A 84 3.63 -0.22 4.44
CA PHE A 84 2.95 -1.48 4.77
C PHE A 84 3.49 -2.66 3.95
N THR A 85 3.22 -2.72 2.65
CA THR A 85 3.35 -3.96 1.88
C THR A 85 4.77 -4.51 1.80
N LEU A 86 5.76 -3.68 1.52
CA LEU A 86 7.15 -4.10 1.46
C LEU A 86 7.76 -4.21 2.86
N THR A 87 7.29 -3.40 3.81
CA THR A 87 7.74 -3.46 5.20
C THR A 87 7.35 -4.79 5.85
N TRP A 88 6.11 -5.27 5.70
CA TRP A 88 5.73 -6.58 6.22
C TRP A 88 6.43 -7.73 5.49
N ARG A 89 6.72 -7.56 4.19
CA ARG A 89 7.41 -8.59 3.40
C ARG A 89 8.84 -8.76 3.91
N THR A 90 9.52 -7.63 4.15
CA THR A 90 10.86 -7.59 4.73
C THR A 90 10.89 -8.16 6.14
N PHE A 91 9.89 -7.81 6.97
CA PHE A 91 9.73 -8.39 8.30
C PHE A 91 9.54 -9.90 8.24
N LEU A 92 8.63 -10.41 7.40
CA LEU A 92 8.36 -11.84 7.27
C LEU A 92 9.59 -12.61 6.81
N GLN A 93 10.33 -12.07 5.82
CA GLN A 93 11.60 -12.65 5.37
C GLN A 93 12.63 -12.72 6.51
N SER A 94 12.79 -11.63 7.26
CA SER A 94 13.75 -11.56 8.37
C SER A 94 13.36 -12.49 9.54
N ALA A 95 12.08 -12.55 9.87
CA ALA A 95 11.55 -13.40 10.94
C ALA A 95 11.72 -14.89 10.60
N LEU A 96 11.44 -15.30 9.36
CA LEU A 96 11.63 -16.68 8.91
C LEU A 96 13.11 -17.06 8.79
N ALA A 97 13.98 -16.12 8.43
CA ALA A 97 15.42 -16.35 8.42
C ALA A 97 15.97 -16.58 9.85
N ALA A 98 15.50 -15.80 10.83
CA ALA A 98 15.91 -15.93 12.22
C ALA A 98 15.26 -17.13 12.93
N HIS A 99 14.03 -17.47 12.57
CA HIS A 99 13.24 -18.52 13.22
C HIS A 99 12.54 -19.44 12.19
N PRO A 100 13.29 -20.33 11.50
CA PRO A 100 12.75 -21.12 10.39
C PRO A 100 11.63 -22.10 10.77
N CYS A 101 11.60 -22.53 12.04
CA CYS A 101 10.59 -23.47 12.53
C CYS A 101 9.29 -22.78 12.99
N MET A 102 9.23 -21.45 12.99
CA MET A 102 8.03 -20.72 13.42
C MET A 102 7.03 -20.69 12.26
N PRO A 103 5.80 -21.22 12.44
CA PRO A 103 4.80 -21.15 11.37
C PRO A 103 4.33 -19.70 11.17
N ALA A 104 4.30 -19.28 9.90
CA ALA A 104 3.81 -17.98 9.49
C ALA A 104 2.85 -18.10 8.30
N TRP A 105 1.79 -17.30 8.32
CA TRP A 105 0.83 -17.16 7.23
C TRP A 105 0.70 -15.70 6.85
N SER A 106 0.47 -15.43 5.56
CA SER A 106 0.20 -14.09 5.08
C SER A 106 -1.02 -14.05 4.17
N TYR A 107 -1.69 -12.90 4.15
CA TYR A 107 -2.86 -12.63 3.34
C TYR A 107 -2.79 -11.22 2.75
N LEU A 108 -3.52 -11.04 1.65
CA LEU A 108 -3.79 -9.73 1.04
C LEU A 108 -5.29 -9.63 0.81
N SER A 109 -5.90 -8.56 1.31
CA SER A 109 -7.34 -8.36 1.27
C SER A 109 -7.74 -7.48 0.10
N SER A 110 -8.68 -7.97 -0.72
CA SER A 110 -9.20 -7.29 -1.92
C SER A 110 -10.73 -7.21 -1.93
N TYR A 111 -11.37 -7.31 -0.76
CA TYR A 111 -12.84 -7.46 -0.68
C TYR A 111 -13.63 -6.21 -1.10
N ASP A 112 -13.02 -5.03 -1.03
CA ASP A 112 -13.62 -3.76 -1.49
C ASP A 112 -13.09 -3.36 -2.89
N TYR A 113 -12.63 -4.32 -3.67
CA TYR A 113 -12.30 -4.10 -5.08
C TYR A 113 -13.50 -3.49 -5.82
N GLY A 114 -13.25 -2.38 -6.54
CA GLY A 114 -14.27 -1.65 -7.29
C GLY A 114 -14.85 -0.44 -6.56
N THR A 115 -14.64 -0.28 -5.25
CA THR A 115 -14.97 0.97 -4.55
C THR A 115 -14.14 2.12 -5.13
N PRO A 116 -14.76 3.20 -5.64
CA PRO A 116 -14.03 4.28 -6.31
C PRO A 116 -12.95 4.89 -5.43
N VAL A 117 -11.79 5.16 -6.03
CA VAL A 117 -10.63 5.84 -5.43
C VAL A 117 -9.92 5.06 -4.32
N LEU A 118 -10.66 4.56 -3.33
CA LEU A 118 -10.10 3.98 -2.12
C LEU A 118 -9.96 2.46 -2.21
N GLY A 119 -10.93 1.76 -2.80
CA GLY A 119 -10.99 0.30 -2.82
C GLY A 119 -10.87 -0.30 -1.41
N THR A 120 -10.16 -1.42 -1.27
CA THR A 120 -9.74 -1.99 0.03
C THR A 120 -8.63 -1.14 0.65
N LEU A 121 -9.01 -0.04 1.29
CA LEU A 121 -8.13 0.95 1.89
C LEU A 121 -7.63 0.55 3.28
N ASP A 122 -6.64 1.26 3.81
CA ASP A 122 -6.19 1.11 5.20
C ASP A 122 -7.36 1.17 6.20
N SER A 123 -7.34 0.33 7.22
CA SER A 123 -8.37 0.22 8.27
C SER A 123 -9.77 -0.26 7.81
N SER A 124 -9.99 -0.59 6.53
CA SER A 124 -11.26 -1.17 6.06
C SER A 124 -11.57 -2.54 6.71
N ASP A 125 -10.53 -3.23 7.16
CA ASP A 125 -10.62 -4.52 7.85
C ASP A 125 -11.28 -4.40 9.21
N MET A 126 -11.16 -3.25 9.89
CA MET A 126 -11.90 -3.02 11.13
C MET A 126 -13.40 -3.18 10.91
N MET A 127 -13.93 -2.58 9.84
CA MET A 127 -15.36 -2.70 9.52
C MET A 127 -15.70 -4.12 9.06
N GLN A 128 -14.86 -4.70 8.21
CA GLN A 128 -15.11 -6.01 7.62
C GLN A 128 -15.02 -7.16 8.65
N VAL A 129 -14.08 -7.09 9.59
CA VAL A 129 -13.85 -8.11 10.61
C VAL A 129 -14.81 -7.91 11.77
N PHE A 130 -14.86 -6.74 12.40
CA PHE A 130 -15.66 -6.54 13.62
C PHE A 130 -17.16 -6.38 13.38
N ASN A 131 -17.56 -5.84 12.22
CA ASN A 131 -18.99 -5.66 11.91
C ASN A 131 -19.49 -6.63 10.84
N GLY A 132 -18.61 -7.45 10.24
CA GLY A 132 -19.01 -8.52 9.33
C GLY A 132 -19.79 -8.06 8.10
N ILE A 133 -19.47 -6.89 7.54
CA ILE A 133 -20.23 -6.27 6.44
C ILE A 133 -20.37 -7.23 5.26
N LEU A 134 -19.29 -7.93 4.88
CA LEU A 134 -19.35 -9.08 3.99
C LEU A 134 -19.17 -10.39 4.78
N PRO A 135 -19.89 -11.48 4.43
CA PRO A 135 -19.76 -12.76 5.11
C PRO A 135 -18.32 -13.30 5.08
N ASN A 136 -17.72 -13.50 6.25
CA ASN A 136 -16.37 -14.07 6.36
C ASN A 136 -16.20 -14.88 7.66
N TYR A 137 -15.15 -15.70 7.72
CA TYR A 137 -14.90 -16.57 8.88
C TYR A 137 -14.46 -15.80 10.12
N ALA A 138 -13.72 -14.69 9.96
CA ALA A 138 -13.23 -13.89 11.09
C ALA A 138 -14.40 -13.25 11.85
N ALA A 139 -15.34 -12.62 11.15
CA ALA A 139 -16.53 -12.01 11.74
C ALA A 139 -17.45 -13.03 12.43
N LYS A 140 -17.53 -14.27 11.95
CA LYS A 140 -18.33 -15.34 12.58
C LYS A 140 -17.72 -15.92 13.86
N SER A 141 -16.45 -15.61 14.13
CA SER A 141 -15.70 -16.15 15.27
C SER A 141 -15.63 -15.20 16.47
N MET A 142 -16.15 -13.99 16.32
CA MET A 142 -16.35 -13.01 17.39
C MET A 142 -17.75 -13.12 17.98
#